data_AF-A0A1B1ML74-F1
#
_entry.id   AF-A0A1B1ML74-F1
#
_cell.length_a   1.000
_cell.length_b   1.000
_cell.length_c   1.000
_cell.angle_alpha   90.00
_cell.angle_beta   90.00
_cell.angle_gamma   90.00
#
_symmetry.space_group_name_H-M   'P 1'
#
loop_
_entity.id
_entity.type
_entity.pdbx_description
1 polymer ?
#
loop_
_entity_poly.entity_id
_entity_poly.type
_entity_poly.pdbx_seq_one_letter_code
_entity_poly.pdbx_strand_id
1 'polypeptide(L)'
;MTGDIGYGRSTPGAHDLRWGTPEPYYALPAPKTTGKELFHLGHLRDAPAGAGTLPAEDVVATLTALTARTVADAVRAVGATEVIASGGGVRNPVLMGALGRELPGVALRTSDEPGLPSAAKEAYAFAVLGFLTAHGLPGTEPASTGARHASVLGSLTPGRDGLRLPPPARERPVRLVLK
;
A
#
# COMPACT_ATOMS: atom_id res chain seq x y z
N MET A 1 1.13 -43.10 26.35
CA MET A 1 1.52 -42.57 25.03
C MET A 1 0.38 -41.73 24.52
N THR A 2 0.42 -40.44 24.81
CA THR A 2 -0.53 -39.43 24.32
C THR A 2 0.35 -38.30 23.83
N GLY A 3 0.52 -38.25 22.50
CA GLY A 3 1.40 -37.32 21.82
C GLY A 3 0.80 -35.93 21.84
N ASP A 4 1.57 -35.02 22.44
CA ASP A 4 1.34 -33.58 22.52
C ASP A 4 1.64 -32.98 21.13
N ILE A 5 0.63 -32.41 20.46
CA ILE A 5 0.79 -31.75 19.16
C ILE A 5 1.21 -30.31 19.44
N GLY A 6 2.49 -30.13 19.75
CA GLY A 6 3.09 -28.83 19.99
C GLY A 6 3.03 -27.96 18.75
N TYR A 7 2.11 -26.98 18.73
CA TYR A 7 2.16 -25.83 17.83
C TYR A 7 3.44 -25.05 18.16
N GLY A 8 4.47 -25.21 17.34
CA GLY A 8 5.73 -24.47 17.46
C GLY A 8 5.49 -22.97 17.34
N ARG A 9 5.48 -22.27 18.48
CA ARG A 9 5.63 -20.81 18.54
C ARG A 9 7.09 -20.47 18.28
N SER A 10 7.47 -20.31 17.01
CA SER A 10 8.69 -19.56 16.68
C SER A 10 8.35 -18.07 16.74
N THR A 11 8.72 -17.42 17.83
CA THR A 11 8.86 -15.95 17.87
C THR A 11 9.97 -15.56 16.89
N PRO A 12 9.72 -14.75 15.85
CA PRO A 12 10.79 -14.30 14.97
C PRO A 12 11.65 -13.28 15.75
N GLY A 13 12.82 -13.73 16.19
CA GLY A 13 13.87 -12.86 16.72
C GLY A 13 14.37 -11.90 15.64
N ALA A 14 14.88 -10.74 16.05
CA ALA A 14 15.20 -9.58 15.21
C ALA A 14 16.35 -9.75 14.18
N HIS A 15 16.74 -10.97 13.80
CA HIS A 15 17.92 -11.20 12.95
C HIS A 15 17.81 -12.31 11.88
N ASP A 16 16.65 -12.91 11.61
CA ASP A 16 16.59 -14.12 10.76
C ASP A 16 15.67 -14.06 9.53
N LEU A 17 15.69 -12.95 8.79
CA LEU A 17 15.23 -12.95 7.39
C LEU A 17 16.39 -13.46 6.52
N ARG A 18 16.57 -14.78 6.45
CA ARG A 18 17.62 -15.45 5.63
C ARG A 18 17.52 -15.18 4.12
N TRP A 19 16.59 -14.33 3.69
CA TRP A 19 16.35 -13.91 2.31
C TRP A 19 16.78 -12.46 2.01
N GLY A 20 17.41 -11.76 2.96
CA GLY A 20 17.69 -10.33 2.82
C GLY A 20 19.02 -10.00 2.13
N THR A 21 19.05 -9.91 0.80
CA THR A 21 19.85 -8.79 0.25
C THR A 21 19.16 -7.51 0.72
N PRO A 22 19.86 -6.52 1.29
CA PRO A 22 19.26 -5.21 1.51
C PRO A 22 18.91 -4.64 0.13
N GLU A 23 17.64 -4.76 -0.27
CA GLU A 23 17.14 -4.15 -1.50
C GLU A 23 17.18 -2.62 -1.33
N PRO A 24 18.01 -1.90 -2.11
CA PRO A 24 18.23 -0.47 -1.93
C PRO A 24 16.93 0.35 -1.94
N TYR A 25 15.90 -0.11 -2.67
CA TYR A 25 14.61 0.56 -2.74
C TYR A 25 13.99 0.82 -1.36
N TYR A 26 14.16 -0.09 -0.39
CA TYR A 26 13.58 0.06 0.94
C TYR A 26 14.10 1.32 1.65
N ALA A 27 15.37 1.67 1.46
CA ALA A 27 16.02 2.81 2.11
C ALA A 27 15.79 4.16 1.40
N LEU A 28 15.25 4.18 0.18
CA LEU A 28 15.01 5.43 -0.55
C LEU A 28 14.01 6.33 0.21
N PRO A 29 14.22 7.66 0.27
CA PRO A 29 13.22 8.58 0.81
C PRO A 29 12.02 8.75 -0.14
N ALA A 30 10.91 9.29 0.36
CA ALA A 30 9.83 9.77 -0.48
C ALA A 30 10.25 11.05 -1.25
N PRO A 31 9.71 11.31 -2.46
CA PRO A 31 8.75 10.50 -3.21
C PRO A 31 9.41 9.30 -3.91
N LYS A 32 8.79 8.12 -3.80
CA LYS A 32 9.22 6.90 -4.50
C LYS A 32 8.02 6.02 -4.86
N THR A 33 8.12 5.31 -5.98
CA THR A 33 7.13 4.34 -6.45
C THR A 33 7.84 3.09 -6.95
N THR A 34 7.12 1.96 -6.97
CA THR A 34 7.63 0.68 -7.46
C THR A 34 6.46 -0.18 -7.92
N GLY A 35 6.79 -1.34 -8.49
CA GLY A 35 5.86 -2.30 -9.03
C GLY A 35 6.58 -3.57 -9.45
N LYS A 36 6.02 -4.24 -10.45
CA LYS A 36 6.54 -5.53 -10.96
C LYS A 36 7.84 -5.37 -11.75
N GLU A 37 8.26 -4.16 -12.07
CA GLU A 37 9.55 -3.84 -12.64
C GLU A 37 10.71 -4.12 -11.68
N LEU A 38 10.47 -4.11 -10.36
CA LEU A 38 11.46 -4.44 -9.33
C LEU A 38 11.03 -5.69 -8.54
N PHE A 39 9.82 -5.70 -8.00
CA PHE A 39 9.32 -6.78 -7.15
C PHE A 39 8.53 -7.80 -7.97
N HIS A 40 9.25 -8.75 -8.57
CA HIS A 40 8.68 -9.86 -9.37
C HIS A 40 9.21 -11.22 -8.91
N LEU A 41 8.66 -12.33 -9.43
CA LEU A 41 9.09 -13.68 -9.06
C LEU A 41 10.58 -13.95 -9.32
N GLY A 42 11.15 -13.38 -10.39
CA GLY A 42 12.61 -13.42 -10.62
C GLY A 42 13.43 -12.82 -9.48
N HIS A 43 13.04 -11.66 -8.96
CA HIS A 43 13.69 -11.03 -7.79
C HIS A 43 13.65 -11.96 -6.55
N LEU A 44 12.57 -12.74 -6.40
CA LEU A 44 12.45 -13.78 -5.37
C LEU A 44 13.17 -15.09 -5.69
N ARG A 45 13.71 -15.28 -6.90
CA ARG A 45 14.54 -16.45 -7.24
C ARG A 45 16.02 -16.11 -7.16
N ASP A 46 16.36 -14.86 -7.43
CA ASP A 46 17.73 -14.37 -7.55
C ASP A 46 18.33 -13.91 -6.22
N ALA A 47 17.54 -13.81 -5.14
CA ALA A 47 18.14 -13.44 -3.86
C ALA A 47 19.07 -14.56 -3.35
N PRO A 48 20.17 -14.17 -2.68
CA PRO A 48 21.38 -14.96 -2.62
C PRO A 48 21.16 -16.32 -1.99
N ALA A 49 21.81 -17.32 -2.61
CA ALA A 49 21.88 -18.71 -2.22
C ALA A 49 22.58 -18.87 -0.86
N GLY A 50 21.88 -18.52 0.22
CA GLY A 50 22.31 -18.73 1.61
C GLY A 50 21.25 -19.43 2.46
N ALA A 51 19.97 -19.40 2.02
CA ALA A 51 18.85 -19.99 2.75
C ALA A 51 18.56 -21.46 2.38
N GLY A 52 19.17 -21.99 1.32
CA GLY A 52 18.68 -23.23 0.70
C GLY A 52 17.27 -23.07 0.13
N THR A 53 16.68 -24.14 -0.37
CA THR A 53 15.28 -24.14 -0.82
C THR A 53 14.37 -24.11 0.39
N LEU A 54 13.71 -22.97 0.64
CA LEU A 54 12.71 -22.86 1.70
C LEU A 54 11.38 -23.50 1.27
N PRO A 55 10.63 -24.11 2.22
CA PRO A 55 9.23 -24.45 2.00
C PRO A 55 8.41 -23.22 1.58
N ALA A 56 7.36 -23.44 0.78
CA ALA A 56 6.56 -22.35 0.23
C ALA A 56 5.85 -21.54 1.33
N GLU A 57 5.43 -22.20 2.40
CA GLU A 57 4.85 -21.61 3.60
C GLU A 57 5.80 -20.63 4.29
N ASP A 58 7.09 -20.98 4.38
CA ASP A 58 8.12 -20.15 5.00
C ASP A 58 8.45 -18.93 4.13
N VAL A 59 8.43 -19.11 2.81
CA VAL A 59 8.56 -17.99 1.85
C VAL A 59 7.41 -17.01 2.03
N VAL A 60 6.16 -17.48 2.06
CA VAL A 60 4.98 -16.62 2.23
C VAL A 60 4.98 -15.93 3.60
N ALA A 61 5.33 -16.63 4.67
CA ALA A 61 5.44 -16.06 6.00
C ALA A 61 6.53 -14.96 6.05
N THR A 62 7.69 -15.22 5.45
CA THR A 62 8.81 -14.29 5.35
C THR A 62 8.43 -13.02 4.59
N LEU A 63 7.79 -13.16 3.42
CA LEU A 63 7.34 -12.01 2.63
C LEU A 63 6.23 -11.22 3.32
N THR A 64 5.35 -11.89 4.04
CA THR A 64 4.31 -11.23 4.86
C THR A 64 4.96 -10.38 5.97
N ALA A 65 5.95 -10.93 6.67
CA ALA A 65 6.68 -10.23 7.72
C ALA A 65 7.49 -9.04 7.15
N LEU A 66 8.16 -9.23 6.01
CA LEU A 66 8.89 -8.17 5.30
C LEU A 66 7.95 -7.03 4.87
N THR A 67 6.77 -7.37 4.35
CA THR A 67 5.75 -6.38 3.97
C THR A 67 5.31 -5.57 5.18
N ALA A 68 5.01 -6.23 6.31
CA ALA A 68 4.58 -5.53 7.53
C ALA A 68 5.67 -4.59 8.06
N ARG A 69 6.93 -5.03 8.08
CA ARG A 69 8.07 -4.23 8.55
C ARG A 69 8.32 -3.00 7.68
N THR A 70 8.37 -3.18 6.35
CA THR A 70 8.63 -2.07 5.42
C THR A 70 7.52 -1.02 5.44
N VAL A 71 6.25 -1.44 5.59
CA VAL A 71 5.13 -0.53 5.84
C VAL A 71 5.30 0.20 7.18
N ALA A 72 5.63 -0.53 8.25
CA ALA A 72 5.78 0.08 9.56
C ALA A 72 6.94 1.09 9.62
N ASP A 73 8.05 0.80 8.97
CA ASP A 73 9.19 1.72 8.85
C ASP A 73 8.79 3.01 8.15
N ALA A 74 8.02 2.91 7.05
CA ALA A 74 7.51 4.09 6.35
C ALA A 74 6.53 4.91 7.20
N VAL A 75 5.63 4.25 7.96
CA VAL A 75 4.68 4.89 8.88
C VAL A 75 5.42 5.62 10.02
N ARG A 76 6.43 4.99 10.61
CA ARG A 76 7.26 5.60 11.67
C ARG A 76 8.07 6.79 11.15
N ALA A 77 8.62 6.70 9.94
CA ALA A 77 9.41 7.76 9.33
C ALA A 77 8.64 9.09 9.16
N VAL A 78 7.32 9.03 9.00
CA VAL A 78 6.45 10.21 8.90
C VAL A 78 5.77 10.59 10.22
N GLY A 79 6.03 9.85 11.31
CA GLY A 79 5.44 10.11 12.63
C GLY A 79 3.92 9.99 12.68
N ALA A 80 3.33 9.10 11.88
CA ALA A 80 1.88 8.96 11.83
C ALA A 80 1.31 8.36 13.13
N THR A 81 0.15 8.88 13.55
CA THR A 81 -0.59 8.43 14.75
C THR A 81 -1.70 7.43 14.41
N GLU A 82 -2.09 7.36 13.13
CA GLU A 82 -3.14 6.47 12.64
C GLU A 82 -2.82 5.99 11.22
N VAL A 83 -3.24 4.75 10.93
CA VAL A 83 -3.20 4.11 9.61
C VAL A 83 -4.62 3.67 9.25
N ILE A 84 -5.10 4.17 8.10
CA ILE A 84 -6.35 3.71 7.49
C ILE A 84 -6.00 2.74 6.35
N ALA A 85 -6.07 1.45 6.63
CA ALA A 85 -5.77 0.37 5.69
C ALA A 85 -6.90 0.18 4.67
N SER A 86 -6.52 -0.18 3.44
CA SER A 86 -7.45 -0.43 2.33
C SER A 86 -6.83 -1.44 1.35
N GLY A 87 -7.59 -1.84 0.33
CA GLY A 87 -7.15 -2.81 -0.67
C GLY A 87 -7.23 -4.27 -0.19
N GLY A 88 -6.73 -5.18 -1.02
CA GLY A 88 -6.85 -6.63 -0.77
C GLY A 88 -6.14 -7.12 0.49
N GLY A 89 -5.06 -6.47 0.91
CA GLY A 89 -4.25 -6.84 2.07
C GLY A 89 -5.02 -6.81 3.40
N VAL A 90 -6.08 -5.99 3.50
CA VAL A 90 -6.94 -5.92 4.68
C VAL A 90 -7.61 -7.26 5.01
N ARG A 91 -7.83 -8.11 3.99
CA ARG A 91 -8.41 -9.46 4.18
C ARG A 91 -7.39 -10.50 4.65
N ASN A 92 -6.11 -10.15 4.78
CA ASN A 92 -5.09 -11.06 5.29
C ASN A 92 -4.93 -10.82 6.81
N PRO A 93 -5.51 -11.68 7.67
CA PRO A 93 -5.44 -11.49 9.12
C PRO A 93 -4.01 -11.63 9.67
N VAL A 94 -3.15 -12.40 9.00
CA VAL A 94 -1.74 -12.56 9.39
C VAL A 94 -0.97 -11.26 9.15
N LEU A 95 -1.17 -10.63 8.00
CA LEU A 95 -0.58 -9.33 7.67
C LEU A 95 -1.09 -8.23 8.60
N MET A 96 -2.41 -8.14 8.80
CA MET A 96 -3.01 -7.13 9.70
C MET A 96 -2.53 -7.29 11.14
N GLY A 97 -2.44 -8.54 11.62
CA GLY A 97 -1.86 -8.83 12.93
C GLY A 97 -0.37 -8.50 13.03
N ALA A 98 0.41 -8.73 11.96
CA ALA A 98 1.81 -8.34 11.90
C ALA A 98 1.99 -6.82 11.93
N LEU A 99 1.20 -6.07 11.14
CA LEU A 99 1.18 -4.62 11.16
C LEU A 99 0.85 -4.07 12.55
N GLY A 100 -0.17 -4.62 13.23
CA GLY A 100 -0.52 -4.21 14.59
C GLY A 100 0.61 -4.44 15.62
N ARG A 101 1.41 -5.50 15.46
CA ARG A 101 2.59 -5.76 16.31
C ARG A 101 3.75 -4.82 15.99
N GLU A 102 3.96 -4.52 14.71
CA GLU A 102 5.02 -3.60 14.27
C GLU A 102 4.67 -2.13 14.59
N LEU A 103 3.40 -1.78 14.74
CA LEU A 103 2.96 -0.41 14.97
C LEU A 103 2.32 -0.21 16.35
N PRO A 104 3.04 -0.50 17.46
CA PRO A 104 2.48 -0.29 18.79
C PRO A 104 2.19 1.20 19.01
N GLY A 105 0.97 1.51 19.45
CA GLY A 105 0.54 2.88 19.74
C GLY A 105 0.04 3.68 18.52
N VAL A 106 0.10 3.12 17.31
CA VAL A 106 -0.53 3.70 16.11
C VAL A 106 -1.89 3.03 15.92
N ALA A 107 -2.95 3.83 15.78
CA ALA A 107 -4.27 3.27 15.51
C ALA A 107 -4.29 2.61 14.12
N LEU A 108 -4.62 1.32 14.03
CA LEU A 108 -4.76 0.62 12.76
C LEU A 108 -6.24 0.30 12.52
N ARG A 109 -6.82 0.96 11.52
CA ARG A 109 -8.23 0.86 11.13
C ARG A 109 -8.35 0.49 9.66
N THR A 110 -9.54 0.06 9.23
CA THR A 110 -9.82 -0.09 7.79
C THR A 110 -10.62 1.10 7.27
N SER A 111 -10.54 1.39 5.97
CA SER A 111 -11.36 2.45 5.37
C SER A 111 -12.86 2.13 5.40
N ASP A 112 -13.24 0.88 5.67
CA ASP A 112 -14.64 0.49 5.85
C ASP A 112 -15.27 1.16 7.08
N GLU A 113 -14.48 1.41 8.14
CA GLU A 113 -14.96 2.08 9.37
C GLU A 113 -15.56 3.47 9.11
N PRO A 114 -14.90 4.40 8.37
CA PRO A 114 -15.49 5.68 7.98
C PRO A 114 -16.45 5.57 6.76
N GLY A 115 -16.78 4.36 6.31
CA GLY A 115 -17.76 4.12 5.25
C GLY A 115 -17.20 4.11 3.83
N LEU A 116 -15.87 4.03 3.64
CA LEU A 116 -15.24 3.89 2.32
C LEU A 116 -14.81 2.42 2.11
N PRO A 117 -15.54 1.63 1.30
CA PRO A 117 -15.23 0.21 1.14
C PRO A 117 -13.78 -0.03 0.74
N SER A 118 -13.04 -0.82 1.53
CA SER A 118 -11.60 -1.06 1.34
C SER A 118 -11.26 -1.57 -0.06
N ALA A 119 -12.15 -2.40 -0.64
CA ALA A 119 -11.98 -2.96 -1.98
C ALA A 119 -12.26 -1.94 -3.11
N ALA A 120 -13.00 -0.87 -2.84
CA ALA A 120 -13.43 0.11 -3.84
C ALA A 120 -12.68 1.44 -3.77
N LYS A 121 -11.83 1.65 -2.75
CA LYS A 121 -11.09 2.91 -2.54
C LYS A 121 -10.40 3.42 -3.81
N GLU A 122 -9.74 2.54 -4.57
CA GLU A 122 -9.05 2.94 -5.81
C GLU A 122 -10.03 3.36 -6.91
N ALA A 123 -11.18 2.68 -7.06
CA ALA A 123 -12.21 3.08 -8.01
C ALA A 123 -12.78 4.47 -7.67
N TYR A 124 -13.01 4.74 -6.38
CA TYR A 124 -13.41 6.08 -5.92
C TYR A 124 -12.33 7.13 -6.16
N ALA A 125 -11.05 6.81 -5.95
CA ALA A 125 -9.95 7.72 -6.29
C ALA A 125 -9.94 8.08 -7.78
N PHE A 126 -10.15 7.11 -8.68
CA PHE A 126 -10.28 7.40 -10.12
C PHE A 126 -11.51 8.25 -10.45
N ALA A 127 -12.65 8.03 -9.78
CA ALA A 127 -13.82 8.88 -9.95
C ALA A 127 -13.55 10.33 -9.52
N VAL A 128 -12.84 10.53 -8.40
CA VAL A 128 -12.39 11.86 -7.94
C VAL A 128 -11.43 12.48 -8.95
N LEU A 129 -10.45 11.74 -9.46
CA LEU A 129 -9.54 12.25 -10.49
C LEU A 129 -10.30 12.67 -11.75
N GLY A 130 -11.26 11.87 -12.22
CA GLY A 130 -12.12 12.23 -13.35
C GLY A 130 -12.94 13.50 -13.10
N PHE A 131 -13.49 13.65 -11.89
CA PHE A 131 -14.17 14.88 -11.47
C PHE A 131 -13.24 16.09 -11.53
N LEU A 132 -12.03 15.98 -10.96
CA LEU A 132 -11.05 17.07 -10.95
C LEU A 132 -10.68 17.47 -12.38
N THR A 133 -10.41 16.50 -13.26
CA THR A 133 -10.12 16.74 -14.68
C THR A 133 -11.27 17.43 -15.41
N ALA A 134 -12.51 16.96 -15.21
CA ALA A 134 -13.69 17.56 -15.83
C ALA A 134 -13.92 19.02 -15.40
N HIS A 135 -13.45 19.41 -14.22
CA HIS A 135 -13.54 20.77 -13.68
C HIS A 135 -12.24 21.58 -13.80
N GLY A 136 -11.24 21.09 -14.53
CA GLY A 136 -9.96 21.79 -14.72
C GLY A 136 -9.13 21.94 -13.45
N LEU A 137 -9.36 21.11 -12.44
CA LEU A 137 -8.64 21.13 -11.17
C LEU A 137 -7.43 20.18 -11.21
N PRO A 138 -6.29 20.55 -10.60
CA PRO A 138 -5.15 19.65 -10.52
C PRO A 138 -5.45 18.38 -9.72
N GLY A 139 -5.05 17.23 -10.27
CA GLY A 139 -5.15 15.91 -9.63
C GLY A 139 -3.85 15.42 -9.00
N THR A 140 -2.72 16.10 -9.24
CA THR A 140 -1.44 15.78 -8.60
C THR A 140 -1.22 16.53 -7.29
N GLU A 141 -0.49 15.89 -6.38
CA GLU A 141 0.12 16.50 -5.22
C GLU A 141 1.66 16.50 -5.42
N PRO A 142 2.28 17.65 -5.72
CA PRO A 142 3.72 17.76 -5.89
C PRO A 142 4.53 17.16 -4.73
N ALA A 143 4.09 17.36 -3.48
CA ALA A 143 4.78 16.83 -2.31
C ALA A 143 4.82 15.29 -2.27
N SER A 144 3.83 14.63 -2.87
CA SER A 144 3.75 13.16 -2.93
C SER A 144 4.40 12.55 -4.18
N THR A 145 4.60 13.34 -5.24
CA THR A 145 5.00 12.83 -6.56
C THR A 145 6.36 13.33 -7.03
N GLY A 146 6.89 14.42 -6.46
CA GLY A 146 8.09 15.09 -6.95
C GLY A 146 7.84 15.92 -8.21
N ALA A 147 6.59 16.12 -8.63
CA ALA A 147 6.26 16.98 -9.76
C ALA A 147 6.63 18.45 -9.46
N ARG A 148 7.08 19.20 -10.50
CA ARG A 148 7.44 20.62 -10.34
C ARG A 148 6.25 21.52 -9.99
N HIS A 149 5.05 21.14 -10.41
CA HIS A 149 3.81 21.86 -10.15
C HIS A 149 2.64 20.90 -10.13
N ALA A 150 1.53 21.32 -9.52
CA ALA A 150 0.29 20.60 -9.59
C ALA A 150 -0.25 20.66 -11.04
N SER A 151 -0.84 19.56 -11.52
CA SER A 151 -1.31 19.42 -12.91
C SER A 151 -2.66 18.72 -12.96
N VAL A 152 -3.46 19.10 -13.96
CA VAL A 152 -4.65 18.34 -14.36
C VAL A 152 -4.17 17.00 -14.93
N LEU A 153 -4.83 15.90 -14.54
CA LEU A 153 -4.44 14.54 -14.92
C LEU A 153 -5.38 13.94 -15.98
N GLY A 154 -4.89 12.93 -16.68
CA GLY A 154 -5.68 12.11 -17.58
C GLY A 154 -6.03 12.78 -18.91
N SER A 155 -6.90 12.12 -19.67
CA SER A 155 -7.43 12.57 -20.95
C SER A 155 -8.95 12.38 -20.97
N LEU A 156 -9.64 13.24 -21.73
CA LEU A 156 -11.08 13.18 -21.90
C LEU A 156 -11.40 12.58 -23.26
N THR A 157 -12.11 11.45 -23.26
CA THR A 157 -12.61 10.82 -24.48
C THR A 157 -14.11 11.11 -24.61
N PRO A 158 -14.55 11.83 -25.65
CA PRO A 158 -15.97 12.10 -25.86
C PRO A 158 -16.79 10.81 -25.98
N GLY A 159 -17.96 10.80 -25.34
CA GLY A 159 -18.95 9.74 -25.51
C GLY A 159 -19.78 9.91 -26.79
N ARG A 160 -20.78 9.05 -26.98
CA ARG A 160 -21.69 9.07 -28.14
C ARG A 160 -22.32 10.44 -28.39
N ASP A 161 -22.69 11.15 -27.32
CA ASP A 161 -23.40 12.43 -27.38
C ASP A 161 -22.45 13.65 -27.36
N GLY A 162 -21.16 13.41 -27.60
CA GLY A 162 -20.10 14.43 -27.53
C GLY A 162 -19.57 14.66 -26.11
N LEU A 163 -18.75 15.71 -25.95
CA LEU A 163 -18.16 16.10 -24.67
C LEU A 163 -18.72 17.47 -24.24
N ARG A 164 -19.41 17.51 -23.10
CA ARG A 164 -19.85 18.74 -22.44
C ARG A 164 -19.25 18.78 -21.06
N LEU A 165 -18.32 19.72 -20.84
CA LEU A 165 -17.66 19.88 -19.55
C LEU A 165 -18.45 20.84 -18.65
N PRO A 166 -18.47 20.58 -17.33
CA PRO A 166 -18.94 21.57 -16.37
C PRO A 166 -18.04 22.82 -16.39
N PRO A 167 -18.52 23.96 -15.88
CA PRO A 167 -17.65 25.11 -15.66
C PRO A 167 -16.52 24.73 -14.69
N PRO A 168 -15.32 25.34 -14.82
CA PRO A 168 -14.24 25.09 -13.89
C PRO A 168 -14.65 25.36 -12.44
N ALA A 169 -14.30 24.44 -11.55
CA ALA A 169 -14.52 24.64 -10.13
C ALA A 169 -13.49 25.64 -9.59
N ARG A 170 -13.93 26.54 -8.71
CA ARG A 170 -13.05 27.55 -8.10
C ARG A 170 -12.30 27.01 -6.88
N GLU A 171 -12.82 25.97 -6.26
CA GLU A 171 -12.31 25.40 -5.02
C GLU A 171 -12.12 23.89 -5.17
N ARG A 172 -11.13 23.34 -4.46
CA ARG A 172 -10.91 21.90 -4.41
C ARG A 172 -11.99 21.24 -3.55
N PRO A 173 -12.59 20.12 -4.00
CA PRO A 173 -13.52 19.38 -3.16
C PRO A 173 -12.79 18.84 -1.91
N VAL A 174 -13.39 19.04 -0.75
CA VAL A 174 -12.86 18.58 0.55
C VAL A 174 -13.57 17.34 1.09
N ARG A 175 -14.65 16.90 0.42
CA ARG A 175 -15.49 15.80 0.88
C ARG A 175 -16.02 14.98 -0.30
N LEU A 176 -15.96 13.67 -0.16
CA LEU A 176 -16.68 12.70 -0.97
C LEU A 176 -17.83 12.12 -0.14
N VAL A 177 -19.04 12.06 -0.72
CA VAL A 177 -20.20 11.45 -0.07
C VAL A 177 -20.60 10.23 -0.88
N LEU A 178 -20.53 9.06 -0.25
CA LEU A 178 -20.99 7.81 -0.82
C LEU A 178 -22.46 7.61 -0.43
N LYS A 179 -23.29 7.20 -1.38
CA LYS A 179 -24.70 6.88 -1.18
C LYS A 179 -24.93 5.40 -1.35
#